data_AF-A0A7S3VFA8-F1
#
_entry.id   AF-A0A7S3VFA8-F1
#
_cell.length_a   1.000
_cell.length_b   1.000
_cell.length_c   1.000
_cell.angle_alpha   90.00
_cell.angle_beta   90.00
_cell.angle_gamma   90.00
#
_symmetry.space_group_name_H-M   'P 1'
#
loop_
_entity.id
_entity.type
_entity.pdbx_description
1 polymer ?
#
loop_
_entity_poly.entity_id
_entity_poly.type
_entity_poly.pdbx_seq_one_letter_code
_entity_poly.pdbx_strand_id
1 'polypeptide(L)'
;MNITKDEDVTKVLQKLQDRKDKVHNIDFTCCTLITDTALNLIGETFSHIKTLDLYGCIGITEEGMLKILSSNPNLVNLNFSSCKKVNGDAALQSVIDNCPSIETLIAEDVGITTIPTDIGTLQKLKLLDLDRNNITVVPRSILDLPTECKLDFFNNPLQEPPVSVIKDGRRDAMIAYYDDIEKGARISNTLKLVLPLQNPNRKTTIASILNGQINFS
;
A
#
# COMPACT_ATOMS: atom_id res chain seq x y z
N MET A 1 27.06 -9.63 10.80
CA MET A 1 26.37 -9.87 12.08
C MET A 1 24.88 -9.91 11.75
N ASN A 2 24.32 -10.99 11.20
CA ASN A 2 24.02 -12.32 11.78
C ASN A 2 23.23 -12.28 13.09
N ILE A 3 21.91 -12.17 12.90
CA ILE A 3 20.81 -12.64 13.75
C ILE A 3 20.74 -12.00 15.13
N THR A 4 20.32 -10.73 15.18
CA THR A 4 19.70 -10.15 16.39
C THR A 4 18.34 -10.80 16.59
N LYS A 5 18.14 -11.51 17.70
CA LYS A 5 16.80 -11.93 18.12
C LYS A 5 16.01 -10.68 18.51
N ASP A 6 14.68 -10.76 18.49
CA ASP A 6 13.80 -9.65 18.90
C ASP A 6 14.20 -9.03 20.26
N GLU A 7 14.61 -9.87 21.22
CA GLU A 7 15.11 -9.45 22.55
C GLU A 7 16.37 -8.56 22.47
N ASP A 8 17.28 -8.83 21.53
CA ASP A 8 18.48 -8.03 21.36
C ASP A 8 18.13 -6.65 20.77
N VAL A 9 17.21 -6.64 19.81
CA VAL A 9 16.69 -5.40 19.21
C VAL A 9 16.01 -4.55 20.26
N THR A 10 15.09 -5.12 21.04
CA THR A 10 14.37 -4.38 22.09
C THR A 10 15.31 -3.82 23.16
N LYS A 11 16.35 -4.55 23.57
CA LYS A 11 17.39 -4.02 24.47
C LYS A 11 18.16 -2.84 23.87
N VAL A 12 18.46 -2.88 22.58
CA VAL A 12 19.11 -1.75 21.88
C VAL A 12 18.17 -0.55 21.84
N LEU A 13 16.91 -0.76 21.47
CA LEU A 13 15.89 0.30 21.42
C LEU A 13 15.68 0.96 22.78
N GLN A 14 15.63 0.18 23.87
CA GLN A 14 15.55 0.70 25.25
C GLN A 14 16.74 1.61 25.60
N LYS A 15 17.95 1.24 25.19
CA LYS A 15 19.16 2.08 25.44
C LYS A 15 19.16 3.37 24.63
N LEU A 16 18.37 3.46 23.56
CA LEU A 16 18.28 4.65 22.71
C LEU A 16 17.19 5.63 23.16
N GLN A 17 16.43 5.33 24.22
CA GLN A 17 15.35 6.18 24.73
C GLN A 17 15.80 7.61 25.05
N ASP A 18 17.00 7.79 25.64
CA ASP A 18 17.56 9.10 25.97
C ASP A 18 17.91 9.96 24.74
N ARG A 19 17.94 9.36 23.55
CA ARG A 19 18.23 10.02 22.28
C ARG A 19 17.13 9.83 21.26
N LYS A 20 15.90 9.51 21.70
CA LYS A 20 14.76 9.21 20.85
C LYS A 20 14.48 10.27 19.78
N ASP A 21 14.71 11.54 20.10
CA ASP A 21 14.48 12.66 19.16
C ASP A 21 15.55 12.76 18.06
N LYS A 22 16.66 12.02 18.18
CA LYS A 22 17.75 11.97 17.20
C LYS A 22 17.66 10.75 16.28
N VAL A 23 16.79 9.79 16.59
CA VAL A 23 16.62 8.57 15.79
C VAL A 23 15.56 8.83 14.74
N HIS A 24 16.01 9.01 13.49
CA HIS A 24 15.12 9.24 12.35
C HIS A 24 15.12 8.09 11.34
N ASN A 25 16.13 7.23 11.36
CA ASN A 25 16.29 6.14 10.40
C ASN A 25 16.45 4.83 11.18
N ILE A 26 15.57 3.88 10.90
CA ILE A 26 15.63 2.52 11.44
C ILE A 26 15.70 1.56 10.26
N ASP A 27 16.72 0.72 10.27
CA ASP A 27 16.98 -0.28 9.25
C ASP A 27 17.02 -1.65 9.90
N PHE A 28 16.07 -2.50 9.52
CA PHE A 28 15.95 -3.89 9.90
C PHE A 28 15.97 -4.82 8.68
N THR A 29 16.57 -4.39 7.58
CA THR A 29 16.74 -5.21 6.38
C THR A 29 17.28 -6.59 6.74
N CYS A 30 16.54 -7.63 6.35
CA CYS A 30 16.84 -9.04 6.60
C CYS A 30 16.91 -9.44 8.09
N CYS A 31 16.38 -8.63 9.02
CA CYS A 31 16.23 -9.02 10.41
C CYS A 31 15.02 -9.95 10.57
N THR A 32 15.18 -11.21 10.15
CA THR A 32 14.09 -12.21 10.07
C THR A 32 13.52 -12.63 11.43
N LEU A 33 14.20 -12.30 12.54
CA LEU A 33 13.77 -12.66 13.90
C LEU A 33 13.07 -11.53 14.65
N ILE A 34 12.89 -10.34 14.06
CA ILE A 34 12.07 -9.30 14.69
C ILE A 34 10.59 -9.64 14.57
N THR A 35 9.82 -9.16 15.53
CA THR A 35 8.39 -9.39 15.70
C THR A 35 7.70 -8.07 16.04
N ASP A 36 6.38 -8.13 16.24
CA ASP A 36 5.59 -6.98 16.64
C ASP A 36 6.03 -6.39 17.98
N THR A 37 6.72 -7.15 18.84
CA THR A 37 7.25 -6.63 20.10
C THR A 37 8.26 -5.50 19.85
N ALA A 38 9.16 -5.67 18.88
CA ALA A 38 10.08 -4.61 18.48
C ALA A 38 9.33 -3.43 17.83
N LEU A 39 8.37 -3.68 16.94
CA LEU A 39 7.61 -2.60 16.28
C LEU A 39 6.78 -1.78 17.27
N ASN A 40 6.14 -2.45 18.24
CA ASN A 40 5.35 -1.82 19.28
C ASN A 40 6.22 -0.90 20.15
N LEU A 41 7.39 -1.40 20.57
CA LEU A 41 8.35 -0.60 21.33
C LEU A 41 8.82 0.62 20.53
N ILE A 42 9.00 0.47 19.21
CA ILE A 42 9.37 1.60 18.36
C ILE A 42 8.24 2.62 18.29
N GLY A 43 7.00 2.19 18.02
CA GLY A 43 5.85 3.08 17.96
C GLY A 43 5.58 3.81 19.28
N GLU A 44 5.91 3.20 20.42
CA GLU A 44 5.81 3.82 21.75
C GLU A 44 6.95 4.80 22.04
N THR A 45 8.13 4.60 21.46
CA THR A 45 9.35 5.34 21.84
C THR A 45 9.73 6.44 20.84
N PHE A 46 9.63 6.17 19.54
CA PHE A 46 10.21 7.00 18.48
C PHE A 46 9.12 7.53 17.54
N SER A 47 8.49 8.65 17.89
CA SER A 47 7.43 9.26 17.06
C SER A 47 7.92 10.12 15.88
N HIS A 48 9.24 10.27 15.72
CA HIS A 48 9.86 11.16 14.72
C HIS A 48 10.68 10.42 13.64
N ILE A 49 10.40 9.13 13.43
CA ILE A 49 11.05 8.34 12.39
C ILE A 49 10.66 8.90 11.01
N LYS A 50 11.65 8.95 10.14
CA LYS A 50 11.57 9.38 8.74
C LYS A 50 11.77 8.21 7.79
N THR A 51 12.66 7.29 8.12
CA THR A 51 12.96 6.12 7.29
C THR A 51 12.80 4.86 8.12
N LEU A 52 12.01 3.91 7.61
CA LEU A 52 11.83 2.59 8.18
C LEU A 52 12.00 1.54 7.08
N ASP A 53 13.05 0.74 7.18
CA ASP A 53 13.26 -0.42 6.31
C ASP A 53 13.03 -1.73 7.09
N LEU A 54 12.04 -2.50 6.64
CA LEU A 54 11.60 -3.78 7.20
C LEU A 54 11.74 -4.92 6.17
N TYR A 55 12.51 -4.73 5.11
CA TYR A 55 12.67 -5.73 4.06
C TYR A 55 12.97 -7.12 4.65
N GLY A 56 12.13 -8.11 4.34
CA GLY A 56 12.32 -9.49 4.77
C GLY A 56 12.10 -9.75 6.27
N CYS A 57 11.49 -8.82 7.00
CA CYS A 57 11.09 -9.04 8.40
C CYS A 57 9.86 -9.95 8.49
N ILE A 58 10.05 -11.26 8.30
CA ILE A 58 8.97 -12.26 8.22
C ILE A 58 8.26 -12.55 9.56
N GLY A 59 8.83 -12.08 10.68
CA GLY A 59 8.28 -12.28 12.02
C GLY A 59 7.25 -11.23 12.44
N ILE A 60 7.13 -10.12 11.71
CA ILE A 60 6.17 -9.04 12.00
C ILE A 60 4.82 -9.36 11.34
N THR A 61 3.73 -8.91 11.95
CA THR A 61 2.37 -9.12 11.45
C THR A 61 1.69 -7.79 11.11
N GLU A 62 0.47 -7.88 10.61
CA GLU A 62 -0.41 -6.72 10.41
C GLU A 62 -0.51 -5.85 11.67
N GLU A 63 -0.62 -6.43 12.87
CA GLU A 63 -0.79 -5.66 14.11
C GLU A 63 0.38 -4.72 14.38
N GLY A 64 1.62 -5.24 14.31
CA GLY A 64 2.82 -4.43 14.47
C GLY A 64 2.98 -3.38 13.37
N MET A 65 2.63 -3.72 12.13
CA MET A 65 2.68 -2.79 10.99
C MET A 65 1.70 -1.62 11.19
N LEU A 66 0.43 -1.88 11.52
CA LEU A 66 -0.57 -0.84 11.73
C LEU A 66 -0.21 0.04 12.93
N LYS A 67 0.38 -0.56 13.98
CA LYS A 67 0.86 0.19 15.14
C LYS A 67 1.97 1.18 14.77
N ILE A 68 2.97 0.76 14.00
CA ILE A 68 4.08 1.65 13.64
C ILE A 68 3.61 2.78 12.70
N LEU A 69 2.76 2.47 11.71
CA LEU A 69 2.22 3.45 10.77
C LEU A 69 1.41 4.55 11.49
N SER A 70 0.52 4.15 12.40
CA SER A 70 -0.29 5.09 13.20
C SER A 70 0.53 5.91 14.20
N SER A 71 1.70 5.42 14.62
CA SER A 71 2.58 6.11 15.57
C SER A 71 3.56 7.09 14.89
N ASN A 72 3.73 7.00 13.57
CA ASN A 72 4.73 7.73 12.82
C ASN A 72 4.14 8.52 11.63
N PRO A 73 3.36 9.59 11.88
CA PRO A 73 2.70 10.36 10.83
C PRO A 73 3.67 11.14 9.92
N ASN A 74 4.91 11.26 10.37
CA ASN A 74 5.98 12.01 9.72
C ASN A 74 6.91 11.13 8.87
N LEU A 75 6.55 9.85 8.68
CA LEU A 75 7.32 8.90 7.89
C LEU A 75 7.43 9.37 6.43
N VAL A 76 8.61 9.19 5.86
CA VAL A 76 8.99 9.66 4.51
C VAL A 76 9.36 8.48 3.62
N ASN A 77 10.08 7.50 4.16
CA ASN A 77 10.50 6.32 3.43
C ASN A 77 10.07 5.07 4.19
N LEU A 78 9.36 4.18 3.51
CA LEU A 78 8.94 2.90 4.04
C LEU A 78 9.24 1.79 3.03
N ASN A 79 9.92 0.75 3.51
CA ASN A 79 10.06 -0.51 2.80
C ASN A 79 9.57 -1.63 3.72
N PHE A 80 8.58 -2.39 3.29
CA PHE A 80 8.11 -3.58 4.01
C PHE A 80 7.98 -4.80 3.10
N SER A 81 8.75 -4.79 2.02
CA SER A 81 8.78 -5.87 1.05
C SER A 81 9.12 -7.20 1.70
N SER A 82 8.53 -8.28 1.20
CA SER A 82 8.70 -9.64 1.72
C SER A 82 8.28 -9.85 3.20
N CYS A 83 7.53 -8.93 3.82
CA CYS A 83 6.91 -9.13 5.13
C CYS A 83 5.66 -10.02 5.04
N LYS A 84 5.87 -11.34 4.91
CA LYS A 84 4.82 -12.32 4.55
C LYS A 84 3.59 -12.44 5.46
N LYS A 85 3.68 -11.98 6.71
CA LYS A 85 2.56 -12.03 7.65
C LYS A 85 1.87 -10.66 7.82
N VAL A 86 2.34 -9.65 7.10
CA VAL A 86 1.65 -8.36 6.99
C VAL A 86 0.59 -8.48 5.91
N ASN A 87 -0.63 -8.08 6.23
CA ASN A 87 -1.66 -7.89 5.22
C ASN A 87 -1.33 -6.63 4.39
N GLY A 88 -0.86 -6.84 3.16
CA GLY A 88 -0.41 -5.76 2.29
C GLY A 88 -1.50 -4.73 1.96
N ASP A 89 -2.75 -5.17 1.77
CA ASP A 89 -3.87 -4.26 1.47
C ASP A 89 -4.16 -3.34 2.67
N ALA A 90 -4.21 -3.90 3.88
CA ALA A 90 -4.43 -3.13 5.11
C ALA A 90 -3.26 -2.18 5.42
N ALA A 91 -2.02 -2.63 5.22
CA ALA A 91 -0.84 -1.79 5.39
C ALA A 91 -0.83 -0.62 4.39
N LEU A 92 -1.15 -0.87 3.12
CA LEU A 92 -1.24 0.17 2.10
C LEU A 92 -2.30 1.22 2.44
N GLN A 93 -3.50 0.80 2.88
CA GLN A 93 -4.52 1.74 3.36
C GLN A 93 -4.04 2.53 4.57
N SER A 94 -3.39 1.87 5.54
CA SER A 94 -2.88 2.55 6.74
C SER A 94 -1.80 3.60 6.43
N VAL A 95 -0.96 3.37 5.42
CA VAL A 95 -0.01 4.38 4.92
C VAL A 95 -0.76 5.61 4.40
N ILE A 96 -1.81 5.42 3.61
CA ILE A 96 -2.64 6.52 3.08
C ILE A 96 -3.27 7.32 4.22
N ASP A 97 -3.84 6.62 5.20
CA ASP A 97 -4.56 7.24 6.31
C ASP A 97 -3.64 7.99 7.29
N ASN A 98 -2.43 7.48 7.54
CA ASN A 98 -1.60 7.93 8.65
C ASN A 98 -0.32 8.64 8.22
N CYS A 99 0.20 8.43 7.02
CA CYS A 99 1.53 8.89 6.62
C CYS A 99 1.50 9.88 5.43
N PRO A 100 0.92 11.10 5.60
CA PRO A 100 0.77 12.07 4.51
C PRO A 100 2.10 12.66 3.99
N SER A 101 3.22 12.38 4.67
CA SER A 101 4.55 12.83 4.27
C SER A 101 5.36 11.79 3.51
N ILE A 102 4.78 10.63 3.19
CA ILE A 102 5.47 9.55 2.49
C ILE A 102 5.93 10.01 1.09
N GLU A 103 7.20 9.77 0.79
CA GLU A 103 7.84 10.05 -0.50
C GLU A 103 8.27 8.77 -1.20
N THR A 104 8.66 7.74 -0.44
CA THR A 104 9.07 6.43 -0.97
C THR A 104 8.30 5.33 -0.28
N LEU A 105 7.55 4.55 -1.05
CA LEU A 105 6.82 3.37 -0.59
C LEU A 105 7.22 2.16 -1.43
N ILE A 106 7.83 1.17 -0.78
CA ILE A 106 8.25 -0.10 -1.40
C ILE A 106 7.58 -1.25 -0.65
N ALA A 107 6.74 -1.99 -1.37
CA ALA A 107 5.91 -3.05 -0.83
C ALA A 107 5.87 -4.23 -1.79
N GLU A 108 7.03 -4.79 -2.11
CA GLU A 108 7.13 -5.92 -3.04
C GLU A 108 6.77 -7.23 -2.34
N ASP A 109 6.02 -8.10 -3.02
CA ASP A 109 5.77 -9.48 -2.57
C ASP A 109 5.18 -9.59 -1.14
N VAL A 110 4.16 -8.77 -0.88
CA VAL A 110 3.37 -8.72 0.37
C VAL A 110 1.90 -9.09 0.14
N GLY A 111 1.56 -9.56 -1.06
CA GLY A 111 0.24 -10.08 -1.39
C GLY A 111 -0.84 -9.01 -1.57
N ILE A 112 -0.49 -7.77 -1.92
CA ILE A 112 -1.46 -6.72 -2.23
C ILE A 112 -2.35 -7.18 -3.38
N THR A 113 -3.66 -7.05 -3.23
CA THR A 113 -4.66 -7.39 -4.24
C THR A 113 -5.32 -6.14 -4.83
N THR A 114 -5.42 -5.08 -4.03
CA THR A 114 -6.17 -3.87 -4.39
C THR A 114 -5.37 -2.63 -4.02
N ILE A 115 -5.22 -1.70 -4.98
CA ILE A 115 -4.73 -0.36 -4.70
C ILE A 115 -5.94 0.50 -4.28
N PRO A 116 -5.93 1.12 -3.09
CA PRO A 116 -7.03 1.98 -2.63
C PRO A 116 -7.34 3.15 -3.58
N THR A 117 -8.60 3.53 -3.69
CA THR A 117 -9.03 4.60 -4.62
C THR A 117 -8.57 5.98 -4.18
N ASP A 118 -8.16 6.15 -2.93
CA ASP A 118 -7.63 7.38 -2.34
C ASP A 118 -6.09 7.44 -2.34
N ILE A 119 -5.39 6.50 -3.02
CA ILE A 119 -3.92 6.53 -3.18
C ILE A 119 -3.42 7.88 -3.73
N GLY A 120 -4.24 8.54 -4.56
CA GLY A 120 -3.99 9.87 -5.12
C GLY A 120 -3.81 10.98 -4.07
N THR A 121 -4.18 10.76 -2.81
CA THR A 121 -3.97 11.74 -1.72
C THR A 121 -2.51 11.90 -1.31
N LEU A 122 -1.63 10.95 -1.68
CA LEU A 122 -0.21 10.96 -1.34
C LEU A 122 0.59 11.93 -2.24
N GLN A 123 0.37 13.23 -2.03
CA GLN A 123 0.90 14.32 -2.86
C GLN A 123 2.42 14.54 -2.76
N LYS A 124 3.11 13.84 -1.84
CA LYS A 124 4.57 13.88 -1.73
C LYS A 124 5.25 12.65 -2.34
N LEU A 125 4.48 11.67 -2.79
CA LEU A 125 5.01 10.40 -3.27
C LEU A 125 5.85 10.59 -4.54
N LYS A 126 7.08 10.09 -4.50
CA LYS A 126 8.08 10.12 -5.58
C LYS A 126 8.35 8.73 -6.14
N LEU A 127 8.17 7.70 -5.33
CA LEU A 127 8.31 6.31 -5.73
C LEU A 127 7.23 5.46 -5.06
N LEU A 128 6.46 4.75 -5.88
CA LEU A 128 5.55 3.69 -5.48
C LEU A 128 5.98 2.40 -6.18
N ASP A 129 6.51 1.46 -5.41
CA ASP A 129 6.92 0.15 -5.89
C ASP A 129 6.05 -0.94 -5.27
N LEU A 130 5.18 -1.53 -6.10
CA LEU A 130 4.31 -2.64 -5.74
C LEU A 130 4.60 -3.88 -6.62
N ASP A 131 5.84 -4.07 -7.08
CA ASP A 131 6.26 -5.24 -7.85
C ASP A 131 5.89 -6.56 -7.13
N ARG A 132 5.66 -7.62 -7.91
CA ARG A 132 5.40 -8.99 -7.39
C ARG A 132 4.22 -9.09 -6.41
N ASN A 133 3.13 -8.39 -6.67
CA ASN A 133 1.90 -8.54 -5.90
C ASN A 133 0.81 -9.24 -6.73
N ASN A 134 -0.42 -9.26 -6.21
CA ASN A 134 -1.59 -9.88 -6.84
C ASN A 134 -2.57 -8.81 -7.39
N ILE A 135 -2.05 -7.64 -7.79
CA ILE A 135 -2.87 -6.52 -8.27
C ILE A 135 -3.46 -6.86 -9.64
N THR A 136 -4.77 -6.76 -9.75
CA THR A 136 -5.50 -6.98 -11.01
C THR A 136 -5.97 -5.68 -11.64
N VAL A 137 -6.22 -4.65 -10.82
CA VAL A 137 -6.74 -3.36 -11.26
C VAL A 137 -5.88 -2.23 -10.67
N VAL A 138 -5.40 -1.34 -11.53
CA VAL A 138 -4.88 -0.03 -11.10
C VAL A 138 -6.04 0.97 -11.18
N PRO A 139 -6.30 1.79 -10.15
CA PRO A 139 -7.38 2.76 -10.16
C PRO A 139 -6.98 4.05 -10.92
N ARG A 140 -7.96 4.79 -11.44
CA ARG A 140 -7.72 6.09 -12.11
C ARG A 140 -7.02 7.10 -11.19
N SER A 141 -7.26 7.05 -9.89
CA SER A 141 -6.64 7.94 -8.89
C SER A 141 -5.12 7.82 -8.80
N ILE A 142 -4.52 6.79 -9.41
CA ILE A 142 -3.07 6.73 -9.60
C ILE A 142 -2.53 7.91 -10.43
N LEU A 143 -3.39 8.53 -11.24
CA LEU A 143 -3.08 9.71 -12.03
C LEU A 143 -3.09 11.00 -11.19
N ASP A 144 -3.72 10.99 -10.01
CA ASP A 144 -3.75 12.13 -9.09
C ASP A 144 -2.47 12.24 -8.23
N LEU A 145 -1.67 11.18 -8.20
CA LEU A 145 -0.31 11.20 -7.65
C LEU A 145 0.59 12.16 -8.45
N PRO A 146 1.66 12.71 -7.84
CA PRO A 146 2.57 13.64 -8.52
C PRO A 146 3.11 13.09 -9.84
N THR A 147 3.22 13.93 -10.87
CA THR A 147 3.64 13.50 -12.22
C THR A 147 5.02 12.82 -12.24
N GLU A 148 5.94 13.30 -11.41
CA GLU A 148 7.30 12.76 -11.23
C GLU A 148 7.33 11.44 -10.42
N CYS A 149 6.20 11.01 -9.86
CA CYS A 149 6.11 9.78 -9.09
C CYS A 149 6.36 8.57 -10.00
N LYS A 150 7.43 7.83 -9.74
CA LYS A 150 7.74 6.57 -10.41
C LYS A 150 6.82 5.48 -9.89
N LEU A 151 6.20 4.75 -10.80
CA LEU A 151 5.26 3.69 -10.51
C LEU A 151 5.83 2.37 -11.01
N ASP A 152 5.93 1.38 -10.14
CA ASP A 152 6.25 0.00 -10.49
C ASP A 152 5.11 -0.93 -10.08
N PHE A 153 4.57 -1.63 -11.08
CA PHE A 153 3.54 -2.66 -10.93
C PHE A 153 3.91 -3.93 -11.69
N PHE A 154 5.20 -4.15 -11.99
CA PHE A 154 5.63 -5.35 -12.69
C PHE A 154 5.28 -6.60 -11.87
N ASN A 155 5.29 -7.76 -12.54
CA ASN A 155 5.00 -9.06 -11.94
C ASN A 155 3.67 -9.13 -11.15
N ASN A 156 2.67 -8.36 -11.57
CA ASN A 156 1.29 -8.43 -11.08
C ASN A 156 0.37 -9.01 -12.17
N PRO A 157 -0.71 -9.74 -11.82
CA PRO A 157 -1.70 -10.27 -12.77
C PRO A 157 -2.67 -9.19 -13.27
N LEU A 158 -2.12 -8.09 -13.80
CA LEU A 158 -2.86 -6.90 -14.23
C LEU A 158 -3.81 -7.22 -15.38
N GLN A 159 -5.08 -6.85 -15.19
CA GLN A 159 -6.14 -6.94 -16.19
C GLN A 159 -6.50 -5.55 -16.71
N GLU A 160 -6.62 -4.56 -15.82
CA GLU A 160 -7.01 -3.19 -16.16
C GLU A 160 -6.17 -2.14 -15.40
N PRO A 161 -5.46 -1.22 -16.07
CA PRO A 161 -5.15 -1.22 -17.48
C PRO A 161 -4.32 -2.46 -17.87
N PRO A 162 -4.37 -2.89 -19.15
CA PRO A 162 -3.55 -4.00 -19.61
C PRO A 162 -2.06 -3.66 -19.47
N VAL A 163 -1.22 -4.67 -19.27
CA VAL A 163 0.24 -4.51 -19.06
C VAL A 163 0.87 -3.64 -20.16
N SER A 164 0.39 -3.70 -21.41
CA SER A 164 0.89 -2.86 -22.51
C SER A 164 0.78 -1.35 -22.27
N VAL A 165 -0.19 -0.90 -21.47
CA VAL A 165 -0.39 0.51 -21.11
C VAL A 165 0.55 0.93 -19.99
N ILE A 166 0.89 0.00 -19.08
CA ILE A 166 1.73 0.24 -17.91
C ILE A 166 3.23 0.03 -18.21
N LYS A 167 3.53 -0.76 -19.26
CA LYS A 167 4.86 -1.33 -19.59
C LYS A 167 6.02 -0.33 -19.64
N ASP A 168 5.76 0.93 -20.01
CA ASP A 168 6.81 1.93 -20.15
C ASP A 168 6.92 2.88 -18.95
N GLY A 169 6.10 2.68 -17.90
CA GLY A 169 6.00 3.62 -16.76
C GLY A 169 5.53 5.03 -17.17
N ARG A 170 5.09 5.20 -18.43
CA ARG A 170 4.66 6.48 -18.98
C ARG A 170 3.20 6.73 -18.58
N ARG A 171 3.01 7.64 -17.61
CA ARG A 171 1.69 8.14 -17.19
C ARG A 171 0.79 8.51 -18.37
N ASP A 172 1.36 9.05 -19.45
CA ASP A 172 0.64 9.45 -20.66
C ASP A 172 -0.25 8.35 -21.26
N ALA A 173 0.24 7.10 -21.29
CA ALA A 173 -0.53 5.97 -21.81
C ALA A 173 -1.72 5.64 -20.91
N MET A 174 -1.53 5.71 -19.60
CA MET A 174 -2.60 5.51 -18.62
C MET A 174 -3.63 6.65 -18.69
N ILE A 175 -3.19 7.89 -18.85
CA ILE A 175 -4.08 9.05 -19.06
C ILE A 175 -4.96 8.82 -20.29
N ALA A 176 -4.36 8.50 -21.44
CA ALA A 176 -5.11 8.23 -22.66
C ALA A 176 -6.12 7.09 -22.49
N TYR A 177 -5.72 6.00 -21.84
CA TYR A 177 -6.59 4.86 -21.56
C TYR A 177 -7.84 5.25 -20.77
N TYR A 178 -7.69 5.95 -19.64
CA TYR A 178 -8.85 6.34 -18.82
C TYR A 178 -9.69 7.45 -19.47
N ASP A 179 -9.07 8.37 -20.20
CA ASP A 179 -9.81 9.42 -20.92
C ASP A 179 -10.67 8.82 -22.04
N ASP A 180 -10.19 7.78 -22.73
CA ASP A 180 -10.97 7.07 -23.76
C ASP A 180 -12.14 6.29 -23.14
N ILE A 181 -11.96 5.70 -21.96
CA ILE A 181 -13.05 5.07 -21.20
C ILE A 181 -14.11 6.11 -20.81
N GLU A 182 -13.71 7.27 -20.28
CA GLU A 182 -14.64 8.34 -19.90
C GLU A 182 -15.39 8.92 -21.11
N LYS A 183 -14.69 9.15 -22.23
CA LYS A 183 -15.32 9.59 -23.49
C LYS A 183 -16.29 8.52 -24.02
N GLY A 184 -15.89 7.25 -24.00
CA GLY A 184 -16.75 6.13 -24.38
C GLY A 184 -18.01 6.03 -23.52
N ALA A 185 -17.89 6.26 -22.21
CA ALA A 185 -19.03 6.31 -21.29
C ALA A 185 -19.94 7.52 -21.56
N ARG A 186 -19.38 8.70 -21.87
CA ARG A 186 -20.15 9.91 -22.22
C ARG A 186 -20.88 9.81 -23.55
N ILE A 187 -20.30 9.11 -24.53
CA ILE A 187 -20.92 8.89 -25.84
C ILE A 187 -21.98 7.77 -25.74
N SER A 188 -21.76 6.77 -24.89
CA SER A 188 -22.74 5.73 -24.58
C SER A 188 -23.71 6.19 -23.47
N ASN A 189 -24.69 7.05 -23.79
CA ASN A 189 -25.87 7.32 -22.94
C ASN A 189 -26.77 6.08 -22.72
N THR A 190 -26.35 4.90 -23.18
CA THR A 190 -26.95 3.61 -22.85
C THR A 190 -26.21 2.96 -21.68
N LEU A 191 -26.96 2.63 -20.63
CA LEU A 191 -26.54 1.85 -19.49
C LEU A 191 -26.10 0.45 -19.97
N LYS A 192 -24.82 0.26 -20.25
CA LYS A 192 -24.24 -1.07 -20.51
C LYS A 192 -23.85 -1.67 -19.15
N LEU A 193 -24.68 -2.58 -18.66
CA LEU A 193 -24.36 -3.41 -17.51
C LEU A 193 -23.26 -4.39 -17.93
N VAL A 194 -22.00 -4.02 -17.77
CA VAL A 194 -20.88 -4.96 -17.91
C VAL A 194 -20.79 -5.73 -16.60
N LEU A 195 -21.45 -6.89 -16.55
CA LEU A 195 -21.20 -7.86 -15.50
C LEU A 195 -19.73 -8.29 -15.61
N PRO A 196 -18.93 -8.27 -14.52
CA PRO A 196 -17.64 -8.95 -14.52
C PRO A 196 -17.91 -10.41 -14.85
N LEU A 197 -17.41 -10.87 -15.98
CA LEU A 197 -17.44 -12.28 -16.32
C LEU A 197 -16.62 -13.03 -15.26
N GLN A 198 -17.37 -13.78 -14.44
CA GLN A 198 -16.97 -15.03 -13.79
C GLN A 198 -15.96 -14.92 -12.63
N ASN A 199 -16.46 -14.58 -11.45
CA ASN A 199 -16.01 -15.25 -10.23
C ASN A 199 -17.04 -16.33 -9.84
N PRO A 200 -16.74 -17.63 -10.03
CA PRO A 200 -17.69 -18.71 -9.74
C PRO A 200 -18.10 -18.85 -8.27
N ASN A 201 -17.45 -18.13 -7.33
CA ASN A 201 -17.63 -18.32 -5.89
C ASN A 201 -18.38 -17.19 -5.15
N ARG A 202 -19.01 -16.23 -5.84
CA ARG A 202 -19.88 -15.23 -5.19
C ARG A 202 -21.25 -15.14 -5.87
N LYS A 203 -22.12 -16.10 -5.56
CA LYS A 203 -23.57 -15.95 -5.77
C LYS A 203 -24.13 -15.07 -4.65
N THR A 204 -24.20 -13.75 -4.87
CA THR A 204 -25.00 -12.86 -4.02
C THR A 204 -25.64 -11.75 -4.85
N THR A 205 -26.80 -12.10 -5.40
CA THR A 205 -28.04 -11.33 -5.58
C THR A 205 -27.96 -9.83 -5.94
N ILE A 206 -28.08 -9.55 -7.25
CA ILE A 206 -28.31 -8.23 -7.87
C ILE A 206 -29.75 -7.68 -7.62
N ALA A 207 -30.58 -8.33 -6.80
CA ALA A 207 -31.96 -7.90 -6.56
C ALA A 207 -32.12 -6.71 -5.60
N SER A 208 -31.06 -6.27 -4.90
CA SER A 208 -31.16 -5.19 -3.89
C SER A 208 -30.84 -3.78 -4.41
N ILE A 209 -30.29 -3.63 -5.61
CA ILE A 209 -29.82 -2.33 -6.12
C ILE A 209 -30.81 -1.69 -7.11
N LEU A 210 -31.76 -2.45 -7.66
CA LEU A 210 -32.64 -1.97 -8.73
C LEU A 210 -34.00 -1.38 -8.30
N ASN A 211 -34.38 -1.46 -7.02
CA ASN A 211 -35.62 -0.84 -6.56
C ASN A 211 -35.33 0.25 -5.54
N GLY A 212 -35.33 1.51 -6.00
CA GLY A 212 -35.36 2.71 -5.17
C GLY A 212 -36.65 2.83 -4.35
N GLN A 213 -36.86 1.91 -3.42
CA GLN A 213 -37.88 1.95 -2.38
C GLN A 213 -37.27 1.39 -1.08
N ILE A 214 -36.50 2.22 -0.39
CA ILE A 214 -36.36 2.09 1.06
C ILE A 214 -37.39 3.07 1.65
N ASN A 215 -38.54 2.54 2.05
CA ASN A 215 -39.37 3.21 3.05
C ASN A 215 -38.96 2.64 4.41
N PHE A 216 -38.56 3.53 5.32
CA PHE A 216 -38.36 3.20 6.73
C PHE A 216 -39.72 3.03 7.42
N SER A 217 -39.89 1.89 8.09
CA SER A 217 -40.76 1.72 9.26
C SER A 217 -40.12 0.66 10.16
#